data_AF-A0A0R3TXH8-F1
#
_entry.id   AF-A0A0R3TXH8-F1
#
_cell.length_a   1.000
_cell.length_b   1.000
_cell.length_c   1.000
_cell.angle_alpha   90.00
_cell.angle_beta   90.00
_cell.angle_gamma   90.00
#
_symmetry.space_group_name_H-M   'P 1'
#
loop_
_entity.id
_entity.type
_entity.pdbx_description
1 polymer ?
#
loop_
_entity_poly.entity_id
_entity_poly.type
_entity_poly.pdbx_seq_one_letter_code
_entity_poly.pdbx_strand_id
1 'polypeptide(L)'
;MPAEGSIEPERVHCHETNIPHRAFIDGSEDEQLYIDFDLLPGHVPSLKFSPDFSTVLQPHEAGVPIPLFIAAPWMILRVKLCQDNFLEVPKNFLQSRLYEPVVKPVPPADGCFVCRAVHYLRHSCRTIQECASFLLPLKQEVIFAIAREFNRRIRPKLFTITREHLQEHCRFSYVGTALVDTGFQFPLERWSRLPGELPWIDRRCCINEWTNGFMYLIRRDIDLTEAQGPIGCFIWSSCLKVLRCSLYRFIPGKSPEDFKDRNVYIDAIHDGYDAVISHIENMTLAIVEAGIELYVDPDDPEIPGNKLNEALFRACQNFFAMNMPKCFNIVMDLRSNIIHYNDHVENPEQCLCRFYEKLREDLEESFDSPQMDESSNQPQMEE
;
A
#
# COMPACT_ATOMS: atom_id res chain seq x y z
N MET A 1 -9.93 -34.50 36.78
CA MET A 1 -10.10 -33.05 36.63
C MET A 1 -8.71 -32.45 36.46
N PRO A 2 -8.26 -32.13 35.24
CA PRO A 2 -7.03 -31.38 35.07
C PRO A 2 -7.33 -29.89 35.27
N ALA A 3 -6.40 -29.20 35.94
CA ALA A 3 -6.48 -27.80 36.29
C ALA A 3 -6.56 -26.93 35.03
N GLU A 4 -7.58 -26.09 34.97
CA GLU A 4 -7.65 -24.92 34.09
C GLU A 4 -6.51 -23.96 34.49
N GLY A 5 -5.36 -24.10 33.82
CA GLY A 5 -4.37 -23.05 33.80
C GLY A 5 -4.91 -21.91 32.97
N SER A 6 -5.53 -20.91 33.61
CA SER A 6 -5.81 -19.63 32.97
C SER A 6 -4.49 -18.99 32.59
N ILE A 7 -4.04 -19.17 31.35
CA ILE A 7 -2.94 -18.41 30.78
C ILE A 7 -3.47 -16.99 30.64
N GLU A 8 -3.08 -16.10 31.56
CA GLU A 8 -3.36 -14.68 31.39
C GLU A 8 -2.71 -14.21 30.09
N PRO A 9 -3.46 -13.53 29.20
CA PRO A 9 -2.90 -13.06 27.94
C PRO A 9 -1.79 -12.04 28.20
N GLU A 10 -0.64 -12.23 27.55
CA GLU A 10 0.49 -11.32 27.65
C GLU A 10 0.09 -9.91 27.21
N ARG A 11 0.53 -8.90 27.96
CA ARG A 11 0.23 -7.49 27.69
C ARG A 11 1.32 -6.87 26.83
N VAL A 12 0.92 -6.21 25.73
CA VAL A 12 1.80 -5.62 24.71
C VAL A 12 1.37 -4.16 24.44
N HIS A 13 2.31 -3.29 24.07
CA HIS A 13 2.04 -1.89 23.72
C HIS A 13 1.62 -1.72 22.26
N CYS A 14 0.35 -1.91 21.92
CA CYS A 14 -0.06 -2.08 20.51
C CYS A 14 -0.59 -0.84 19.76
N HIS A 15 -0.88 0.27 20.45
CA HIS A 15 -1.34 1.55 19.86
C HIS A 15 -0.29 2.66 19.90
N GLU A 16 0.98 2.27 20.06
CA GLU A 16 2.09 3.19 20.29
C GLU A 16 1.78 4.17 21.47
N THR A 17 0.90 3.75 22.38
CA THR A 17 0.62 4.45 23.64
C THR A 17 1.38 3.74 24.75
N ASN A 18 1.71 4.46 25.81
CA ASN A 18 2.28 3.87 27.02
C ASN A 18 1.24 3.03 27.80
N ILE A 19 0.11 2.70 27.19
CA ILE A 19 -0.97 1.94 27.78
C ILE A 19 -0.89 0.51 27.24
N PRO A 20 -0.65 -0.49 28.10
CA PRO A 20 -0.57 -1.88 27.68
C PRO A 20 -1.96 -2.41 27.30
N HIS A 21 -2.02 -3.18 26.22
CA HIS A 21 -3.21 -3.88 25.75
C HIS A 21 -2.97 -5.38 25.90
N ARG A 22 -4.04 -6.17 26.09
CA ARG A 22 -3.91 -7.63 25.98
C ARG A 22 -3.67 -8.03 24.52
N ALA A 23 -3.02 -9.16 24.32
CA ALA A 23 -2.93 -9.78 23.00
C ALA A 23 -4.32 -10.08 22.40
N PHE A 24 -4.40 -10.04 21.07
CA PHE A 24 -5.54 -10.54 20.30
C PHE A 24 -5.59 -12.07 20.40
N ILE A 25 -6.77 -12.64 20.61
CA ILE A 25 -6.97 -14.09 20.73
C ILE A 25 -7.82 -14.56 19.55
N ASP A 26 -7.21 -15.35 18.65
CA ASP A 26 -7.91 -15.94 17.50
C ASP A 26 -9.06 -16.85 17.95
N GLY A 27 -10.18 -16.79 17.22
CA GLY A 27 -11.38 -17.60 17.53
C GLY A 27 -12.15 -17.16 18.79
N SER A 28 -11.87 -15.97 19.31
CA SER A 28 -12.60 -15.37 20.44
C SER A 28 -13.55 -14.25 20.00
N GLU A 29 -14.12 -13.51 20.95
CA GLU A 29 -14.88 -12.29 20.68
C GLU A 29 -14.07 -11.21 19.95
N ASP A 30 -12.73 -11.31 19.98
CA ASP A 30 -11.83 -10.38 19.29
C ASP A 30 -12.03 -10.36 17.77
N GLU A 31 -12.55 -11.44 17.18
CA GLU A 31 -12.91 -11.47 15.76
C GLU A 31 -13.94 -10.39 15.39
N GLN A 32 -14.75 -9.94 16.36
CA GLN A 32 -15.71 -8.84 16.16
C GLN A 32 -15.05 -7.46 16.03
N LEU A 33 -13.75 -7.35 16.33
CA LEU A 33 -13.00 -6.12 16.12
C LEU A 33 -12.79 -5.82 14.63
N TYR A 34 -12.82 -6.85 13.78
CA TYR A 34 -12.74 -6.69 12.33
C TYR A 34 -13.94 -5.90 11.77
N ILE A 35 -13.70 -5.31 10.62
CA ILE A 35 -14.61 -4.49 9.83
C ILE A 35 -14.66 -5.12 8.45
N ASP A 36 -15.80 -5.73 8.17
CA ASP A 36 -16.19 -6.14 6.84
C ASP A 36 -17.05 -5.02 6.23
N PHE A 37 -16.62 -4.49 5.09
CA PHE A 37 -17.33 -3.41 4.41
C PHE A 37 -18.67 -3.84 3.81
N ASP A 38 -18.80 -5.10 3.42
CA ASP A 38 -20.02 -5.65 2.85
C ASP A 38 -21.11 -5.84 3.93
N LEU A 39 -20.68 -5.92 5.20
CA LEU A 39 -21.54 -6.06 6.37
C LEU A 39 -21.75 -4.74 7.13
N LEU A 40 -21.28 -3.60 6.60
CA LEU A 40 -21.51 -2.33 7.25
C LEU A 40 -23.00 -1.94 7.22
N PRO A 41 -23.56 -1.46 8.34
CA PRO A 41 -24.91 -0.94 8.34
C PRO A 41 -25.08 0.23 7.37
N GLY A 42 -26.17 0.26 6.61
CA GLY A 42 -26.42 1.32 5.61
C GLY A 42 -26.53 2.75 6.17
N HIS A 43 -26.58 2.93 7.50
CA HIS A 43 -26.57 4.22 8.17
C HIS A 43 -25.16 4.70 8.56
N VAL A 44 -24.11 3.95 8.24
CA VAL A 44 -22.72 4.37 8.47
C VAL A 44 -22.45 5.64 7.65
N PRO A 45 -22.06 6.76 8.29
CA PRO A 45 -21.74 7.99 7.57
C PRO A 45 -20.59 7.77 6.59
N SER A 46 -20.73 8.29 5.37
CA SER A 46 -19.69 8.24 4.33
C SER A 46 -19.50 9.60 3.68
N LEU A 47 -18.30 9.83 3.18
CA LEU A 47 -17.97 10.96 2.32
C LEU A 47 -17.89 10.47 0.87
N LYS A 48 -18.44 11.24 -0.06
CA LYS A 48 -18.31 10.97 -1.48
C LYS A 48 -17.06 11.64 -2.02
N PHE A 49 -16.24 10.89 -2.74
CA PHE A 49 -15.03 11.39 -3.37
C PHE A 49 -15.11 11.31 -4.90
N SER A 50 -14.37 12.21 -5.56
CA SER A 50 -14.04 12.04 -6.97
C SER A 50 -13.24 10.73 -7.19
N PRO A 51 -13.28 10.13 -8.40
CA PRO A 51 -12.59 8.86 -8.69
C PRO A 51 -11.06 8.85 -8.48
N ASP A 52 -10.43 10.02 -8.41
CA ASP A 52 -9.00 10.23 -8.11
C ASP A 52 -8.72 10.56 -6.63
N PHE A 53 -9.78 10.55 -5.80
CA PHE A 53 -9.75 10.86 -4.38
C PHE A 53 -9.08 12.21 -4.05
N SER A 54 -9.17 13.17 -4.98
CA SER A 54 -8.61 14.52 -4.78
C SER A 54 -9.60 15.47 -4.13
N THR A 55 -10.90 15.25 -4.35
CA THR A 55 -11.96 16.19 -3.97
C THR A 55 -13.11 15.47 -3.28
N VAL A 56 -13.60 16.06 -2.19
CA VAL A 56 -14.87 15.64 -1.58
C VAL A 56 -16.01 16.27 -2.36
N LEU A 57 -16.92 15.44 -2.82
CA LEU A 57 -18.09 15.83 -3.61
C LEU A 57 -19.29 16.10 -2.72
N GLN A 58 -20.24 16.85 -3.26
CA GLN A 58 -21.52 17.09 -2.63
C GLN A 58 -22.34 15.80 -2.55
N PRO A 59 -23.26 15.67 -1.57
CA PRO A 59 -24.04 14.44 -1.38
C PRO A 59 -24.86 14.00 -2.60
N HIS A 60 -25.25 14.93 -3.47
CA HIS A 60 -26.04 14.65 -4.68
C HIS A 60 -25.18 14.25 -5.89
N GLU A 61 -23.86 14.45 -5.84
CA GLU A 61 -22.97 14.08 -6.94
C GLU A 61 -22.68 12.57 -6.93
N ALA A 62 -22.40 12.04 -8.13
CA ALA A 62 -21.91 10.68 -8.27
C ALA A 62 -20.43 10.64 -7.85
N GLY A 63 -20.07 9.66 -7.02
CA GLY A 63 -18.73 9.55 -6.48
C GLY A 63 -18.53 8.25 -5.73
N VAL A 64 -17.30 8.04 -5.27
CA VAL A 64 -16.91 6.86 -4.50
C VAL A 64 -17.20 7.11 -3.02
N PRO A 65 -18.11 6.34 -2.39
CA PRO A 65 -18.40 6.50 -0.97
C PRO A 65 -17.29 5.86 -0.14
N ILE A 66 -16.65 6.63 0.73
CA ILE A 66 -15.69 6.13 1.71
C ILE A 66 -16.24 6.38 3.11
N PRO A 67 -16.31 5.37 3.99
CA PRO A 67 -16.80 5.55 5.35
C PRO A 67 -16.04 6.66 6.08
N LEU A 68 -16.77 7.51 6.81
CA LEU A 68 -16.22 8.71 7.44
C LEU A 68 -15.10 8.36 8.43
N PHE A 69 -15.23 7.26 9.16
CA PHE A 69 -14.22 6.81 10.12
C PHE A 69 -12.91 6.34 9.45
N ILE A 70 -12.95 5.98 8.15
CA ILE A 70 -11.76 5.72 7.33
C ILE A 70 -11.23 7.03 6.75
N ALA A 71 -12.09 7.83 6.12
CA ALA A 71 -11.66 9.02 5.39
C ALA A 71 -11.11 10.12 6.31
N ALA A 72 -11.80 10.40 7.43
CA ALA A 72 -11.50 11.56 8.26
C ALA A 72 -10.08 11.52 8.88
N PRO A 73 -9.61 10.41 9.49
CA PRO A 73 -8.24 10.36 10.01
C PRO A 73 -7.17 10.69 8.98
N TRP A 74 -7.27 10.13 7.76
CA TRP A 74 -6.32 10.39 6.67
C TRP A 74 -6.37 11.84 6.18
N MET A 75 -7.56 12.37 5.95
CA MET A 75 -7.75 13.75 5.51
C MET A 75 -7.21 14.76 6.54
N ILE A 76 -7.55 14.57 7.81
CA ILE A 76 -7.18 15.48 8.89
C ILE A 76 -5.68 15.40 9.18
N LEU A 77 -5.08 14.21 9.13
CA LEU A 77 -3.62 14.04 9.22
C LEU A 77 -2.91 14.84 8.12
N ARG A 78 -3.40 14.75 6.88
CA ARG A 78 -2.85 15.52 5.75
C ARG A 78 -3.01 17.03 5.95
N VAL A 79 -4.18 17.50 6.38
CA VAL A 79 -4.41 18.93 6.69
C VAL A 79 -3.41 19.42 7.74
N LYS A 80 -3.22 18.64 8.82
CA LYS A 80 -2.30 18.99 9.90
C LYS A 80 -0.85 19.09 9.43
N LEU A 81 -0.39 18.12 8.62
CA LEU A 81 0.96 18.15 8.02
C LEU A 81 1.19 19.39 7.14
N CYS A 82 0.16 19.85 6.42
CA CYS A 82 0.24 21.04 5.58
C CYS A 82 0.16 22.35 6.36
N GLN A 83 -0.44 22.36 7.56
CA GLN A 83 -0.68 23.55 8.37
C GLN A 83 0.42 23.84 9.39
N ASP A 84 1.11 22.81 9.91
CA ASP A 84 2.13 23.01 10.94
C ASP A 84 3.19 24.01 10.43
N ASN A 85 3.51 25.04 11.22
CA ASN A 85 4.37 26.14 10.77
C ASN A 85 5.74 25.64 10.29
N PHE A 86 6.21 26.17 9.16
CA PHE A 86 7.48 25.81 8.52
C PHE A 86 8.73 26.29 9.29
N LEU A 87 8.55 27.17 10.27
CA LEU A 87 9.63 27.88 10.95
C LEU A 87 10.11 27.19 12.24
N GLU A 88 9.31 26.29 12.78
CA GLU A 88 9.73 25.39 13.85
C GLU A 88 9.77 24.00 13.23
N VAL A 89 10.81 23.21 13.49
CA VAL A 89 10.94 21.86 12.95
C VAL A 89 10.42 20.88 14.00
N PRO A 90 9.10 20.70 14.22
CA PRO A 90 8.65 19.53 14.92
C PRO A 90 9.00 18.34 14.02
N LYS A 91 9.76 17.39 14.56
CA LYS A 91 9.89 16.05 13.98
C LYS A 91 8.48 15.58 13.64
N ASN A 92 8.23 15.22 12.38
CA ASN A 92 6.94 14.65 12.00
C ASN A 92 6.76 13.26 12.64
N PHE A 93 5.55 12.71 12.57
CA PHE A 93 5.29 11.39 13.14
C PHE A 93 6.13 10.25 12.52
N LEU A 94 6.57 10.38 11.27
CA LEU A 94 7.46 9.42 10.58
C LEU A 94 8.94 9.52 10.99
N GLN A 95 9.35 10.57 11.71
CA GLN A 95 10.70 10.72 12.27
C GLN A 95 10.76 10.50 13.78
N SER A 96 9.64 10.72 14.45
CA SER A 96 9.59 10.68 15.91
C SER A 96 9.54 9.27 16.47
N ARG A 97 9.27 8.25 15.63
CA ARG A 97 9.06 6.86 16.05
C ARG A 97 9.49 5.86 15.00
N LEU A 98 9.92 4.69 15.46
CA LEU A 98 10.03 3.48 14.66
C LEU A 98 8.72 2.70 14.79
N TYR A 99 8.16 2.30 13.66
CA TYR A 99 6.93 1.51 13.63
C TYR A 99 7.25 0.03 13.55
N GLU A 100 6.50 -0.79 14.29
CA GLU A 100 6.58 -2.25 14.20
C GLU A 100 5.40 -2.79 13.41
N PRO A 101 5.57 -3.78 12.53
CA PRO A 101 4.46 -4.42 11.83
C PRO A 101 3.51 -5.12 12.81
N VAL A 102 2.21 -4.82 12.70
CA VAL A 102 1.17 -5.44 13.54
C VAL A 102 0.00 -5.87 12.65
N VAL A 103 -0.24 -7.18 12.58
CA VAL A 103 -1.22 -7.80 11.68
C VAL A 103 -2.65 -7.67 12.20
N LYS A 104 -2.82 -7.87 13.51
CA LYS A 104 -4.12 -8.05 14.16
C LYS A 104 -4.65 -6.74 14.76
N PRO A 105 -5.98 -6.56 14.84
CA PRO A 105 -6.59 -5.48 15.61
C PRO A 105 -6.12 -5.49 17.06
N VAL A 106 -6.14 -4.33 17.70
CA VAL A 106 -5.77 -4.22 19.11
C VAL A 106 -7.04 -4.27 19.96
N PRO A 107 -7.18 -5.26 20.86
CA PRO A 107 -8.30 -5.30 21.79
C PRO A 107 -8.34 -4.06 22.66
N PRO A 108 -9.52 -3.50 22.96
CA PRO A 108 -9.64 -2.25 23.71
C PRO A 108 -9.05 -2.37 25.11
N ALA A 109 -8.38 -1.31 25.56
CA ALA A 109 -7.86 -1.18 26.93
C ALA A 109 -8.36 0.11 27.58
N ASP A 110 -8.64 0.04 28.88
CA ASP A 110 -9.08 1.18 29.66
C ASP A 110 -8.04 2.30 29.66
N GLY A 111 -8.52 3.54 29.54
CA GLY A 111 -7.67 4.73 29.46
C GLY A 111 -7.01 4.95 28.09
N CYS A 112 -6.98 3.95 27.19
CA CYS A 112 -6.36 4.12 25.88
C CYS A 112 -7.13 5.12 25.02
N PHE A 113 -6.46 6.21 24.65
CA PHE A 113 -7.07 7.27 23.86
C PHE A 113 -7.38 6.79 22.43
N VAL A 114 -6.51 5.98 21.82
CA VAL A 114 -6.72 5.44 20.46
C VAL A 114 -7.95 4.52 20.43
N CYS A 115 -8.09 3.61 21.40
CA CYS A 115 -9.29 2.75 21.52
C CYS A 115 -10.58 3.58 21.64
N ARG A 116 -10.57 4.61 22.50
CA ARG A 116 -11.72 5.51 22.66
C ARG A 116 -12.04 6.28 21.38
N ALA A 117 -11.02 6.77 20.69
CA ALA A 117 -11.18 7.48 19.43
C ALA A 117 -11.75 6.56 18.33
N VAL A 118 -11.23 5.36 18.18
CA VAL A 118 -11.73 4.36 17.21
C VAL A 118 -13.18 4.01 17.48
N HIS A 119 -13.55 3.78 18.75
CA HIS A 119 -14.93 3.53 19.13
C HIS A 119 -15.85 4.74 18.82
N TYR A 120 -15.44 5.95 19.22
CA TYR A 120 -16.20 7.17 18.96
C TYR A 120 -16.40 7.42 17.45
N LEU A 121 -15.33 7.31 16.65
CA LEU A 121 -15.39 7.55 15.21
C LEU A 121 -16.26 6.52 14.49
N ARG A 122 -16.18 5.24 14.89
CA ARG A 122 -16.98 4.17 14.27
C ARG A 122 -18.46 4.25 14.62
N HIS A 123 -18.80 4.56 15.88
CA HIS A 123 -20.16 4.38 16.39
C HIS A 123 -20.92 5.68 16.64
N SER A 124 -20.23 6.79 16.90
CA SER A 124 -20.84 8.03 17.39
C SER A 124 -20.62 9.24 16.49
N CYS A 125 -19.47 9.39 15.83
CA CYS A 125 -19.22 10.50 14.89
C CYS A 125 -20.17 10.38 13.68
N ARG A 126 -20.86 11.48 13.33
CA ARG A 126 -21.81 11.54 12.22
C ARG A 126 -21.41 12.49 11.11
N THR A 127 -20.59 13.49 11.40
CA THR A 127 -20.24 14.53 10.44
C THR A 127 -18.74 14.75 10.35
N ILE A 128 -18.27 15.25 9.20
CA ILE A 128 -16.87 15.62 9.03
C ILE A 128 -16.45 16.73 10.00
N GLN A 129 -17.38 17.64 10.36
CA GLN A 129 -17.14 18.71 11.32
C GLN A 129 -16.92 18.18 12.75
N GLU A 130 -17.71 17.20 13.20
CA GLU A 130 -17.50 16.52 14.48
C GLU A 130 -16.14 15.83 14.52
N CYS A 131 -15.85 15.04 13.47
CA CYS A 131 -14.60 14.32 13.36
C CYS A 131 -13.39 15.28 13.30
N ALA A 132 -13.49 16.42 12.59
CA ALA A 132 -12.47 17.47 12.57
C ALA A 132 -12.28 18.12 13.94
N SER A 133 -13.37 18.48 14.62
CA SER A 133 -13.33 19.08 15.96
C SER A 133 -12.68 18.15 16.99
N PHE A 134 -12.89 16.83 16.83
CA PHE A 134 -12.29 15.81 17.70
C PHE A 134 -10.81 15.53 17.38
N LEU A 135 -10.45 15.40 16.09
CA LEU A 135 -9.12 14.95 15.67
C LEU A 135 -8.09 16.07 15.51
N LEU A 136 -8.47 17.26 15.04
CA LEU A 136 -7.52 18.36 14.79
C LEU A 136 -6.68 18.76 16.03
N PRO A 137 -7.24 18.79 17.26
CA PRO A 137 -6.46 19.11 18.46
C PRO A 137 -5.39 18.06 18.81
N LEU A 138 -5.49 16.85 18.27
CA LEU A 138 -4.59 15.74 18.58
C LEU A 138 -3.24 15.90 17.87
N LYS A 139 -2.22 15.22 18.39
CA LYS A 139 -0.91 15.13 17.74
C LYS A 139 -0.96 14.24 16.50
N GLN A 140 -0.10 14.50 15.51
CA GLN A 140 -0.04 13.75 14.25
C GLN A 140 0.09 12.24 14.47
N GLU A 141 0.95 11.82 15.39
CA GLU A 141 1.20 10.42 15.71
C GLU A 141 -0.04 9.71 16.26
N VAL A 142 -0.91 10.42 16.99
CA VAL A 142 -2.15 9.87 17.52
C VAL A 142 -3.18 9.70 16.41
N ILE A 143 -3.30 10.69 15.52
CA ILE A 143 -4.22 10.62 14.37
C ILE A 143 -3.79 9.47 13.43
N PHE A 144 -2.47 9.32 13.21
CA PHE A 144 -1.94 8.21 12.44
C PHE A 144 -2.18 6.85 13.11
N ALA A 145 -1.99 6.73 14.43
CA ALA A 145 -2.31 5.49 15.16
C ALA A 145 -3.80 5.10 15.05
N ILE A 146 -4.70 6.09 15.05
CA ILE A 146 -6.14 5.87 14.81
C ILE A 146 -6.39 5.36 13.39
N ALA A 147 -5.80 6.01 12.37
CA ALA A 147 -5.93 5.59 10.97
C ALA A 147 -5.38 4.17 10.75
N ARG A 148 -4.22 3.90 11.33
CA ARG A 148 -3.55 2.59 11.31
C ARG A 148 -4.41 1.52 11.98
N GLU A 149 -5.02 1.81 13.13
CA GLU A 149 -5.89 0.86 13.81
C GLU A 149 -7.14 0.52 12.97
N PHE A 150 -7.71 1.50 12.25
CA PHE A 150 -8.77 1.18 11.30
C PHE A 150 -8.28 0.28 10.16
N ASN A 151 -7.09 0.55 9.58
CA ASN A 151 -6.52 -0.33 8.56
C ASN A 151 -6.36 -1.77 9.07
N ARG A 152 -5.89 -1.97 10.31
CA ARG A 152 -5.74 -3.30 10.93
C ARG A 152 -7.05 -4.05 11.09
N ARG A 153 -8.14 -3.31 11.31
CA ARG A 153 -9.49 -3.86 11.48
C ARG A 153 -10.13 -4.22 10.15
N ILE A 154 -9.68 -3.71 9.02
CA ILE A 154 -10.31 -4.02 7.73
C ILE A 154 -10.04 -5.47 7.34
N ARG A 155 -11.10 -6.20 6.98
CA ARG A 155 -11.02 -7.56 6.46
C ARG A 155 -12.07 -7.81 5.37
N PRO A 156 -11.73 -8.48 4.25
CA PRO A 156 -10.38 -8.74 3.72
C PRO A 156 -9.45 -7.52 3.65
N LYS A 157 -8.14 -7.74 3.44
CA LYS A 157 -7.13 -6.68 3.54
C LYS A 157 -7.28 -5.70 2.36
N LEU A 158 -6.70 -4.52 2.53
CA LEU A 158 -6.87 -3.38 1.61
C LEU A 158 -6.38 -3.64 0.19
N PHE A 159 -5.45 -4.56 0.02
CA PHE A 159 -4.84 -4.88 -1.26
C PHE A 159 -4.43 -6.34 -1.25
N THR A 160 -4.85 -7.07 -2.26
CA THR A 160 -4.45 -8.46 -2.45
C THR A 160 -3.42 -8.50 -3.55
N ILE A 161 -2.20 -8.94 -3.23
CA ILE A 161 -1.12 -9.07 -4.20
C ILE A 161 -1.06 -10.48 -4.76
N THR A 162 -0.99 -10.63 -6.08
CA THR A 162 -0.80 -11.95 -6.71
C THR A 162 0.64 -12.44 -6.54
N ARG A 163 0.84 -13.77 -6.56
CA ARG A 163 2.17 -14.37 -6.43
C ARG A 163 3.14 -13.90 -7.50
N GLU A 164 2.68 -13.80 -8.74
CA GLU A 164 3.46 -13.29 -9.86
C GLU A 164 3.90 -11.84 -9.63
N HIS A 165 2.98 -10.96 -9.20
CA HIS A 165 3.32 -9.57 -8.87
C HIS A 165 4.35 -9.50 -7.73
N LEU A 166 4.20 -10.34 -6.71
CA LEU A 166 5.15 -10.43 -5.60
C LEU A 166 6.54 -10.88 -6.07
N GLN A 167 6.63 -11.82 -7.02
CA GLN A 167 7.90 -12.25 -7.60
C GLN A 167 8.61 -11.10 -8.31
N GLU A 168 7.89 -10.27 -9.07
CA GLU A 168 8.48 -9.11 -9.73
C GLU A 168 8.99 -8.07 -8.73
N HIS A 169 8.28 -7.84 -7.62
CA HIS A 169 8.80 -6.99 -6.54
C HIS A 169 10.02 -7.56 -5.84
N CYS A 170 10.19 -8.88 -5.78
CA CYS A 170 11.41 -9.49 -5.24
C CYS A 170 12.64 -9.21 -6.10
N ARG A 171 12.45 -9.02 -7.41
CA ARG A 171 13.54 -8.80 -8.39
C ARG A 171 14.02 -7.35 -8.44
N PHE A 172 13.18 -6.39 -8.06
CA PHE A 172 13.51 -4.97 -8.19
C PHE A 172 13.27 -4.18 -6.90
N SER A 173 14.18 -3.24 -6.60
CA SER A 173 14.04 -2.28 -5.51
C SER A 173 14.37 -0.89 -6.01
N TYR A 174 13.41 0.03 -5.94
CA TYR A 174 13.64 1.44 -6.29
C TYR A 174 14.71 2.06 -5.36
N VAL A 175 14.60 1.82 -4.06
CA VAL A 175 15.55 2.31 -3.05
C VAL A 175 16.94 1.72 -3.29
N GLY A 176 17.04 0.40 -3.48
CA GLY A 176 18.31 -0.27 -3.74
C GLY A 176 18.98 0.24 -5.03
N THR A 177 18.20 0.45 -6.09
CA THR A 177 18.69 0.95 -7.39
C THR A 177 19.23 2.37 -7.31
N ALA A 178 18.64 3.22 -6.45
CA ALA A 178 19.09 4.59 -6.22
C ALA A 178 20.32 4.67 -5.29
N LEU A 179 20.48 3.73 -4.35
CA LEU A 179 21.56 3.73 -3.36
C LEU A 179 22.86 3.08 -3.83
N VAL A 180 22.76 1.91 -4.48
CA VAL A 180 23.93 1.06 -4.74
C VAL A 180 24.00 0.70 -6.21
N ASP A 181 25.17 0.88 -6.79
CA ASP A 181 25.47 0.39 -8.13
C ASP A 181 25.97 -1.05 -8.08
N THR A 182 25.05 -2.00 -8.24
CA THR A 182 25.37 -3.44 -8.33
C THR A 182 25.04 -4.00 -9.72
N GLY A 183 25.05 -3.13 -10.74
CA GLY A 183 24.51 -3.44 -12.06
C GLY A 183 22.98 -3.36 -12.09
N PHE A 184 22.44 -3.02 -13.26
CA PHE A 184 21.00 -2.84 -13.46
C PHE A 184 20.36 -4.10 -14.02
N GLN A 185 19.22 -4.50 -13.44
CA GLN A 185 18.43 -5.61 -13.93
C GLN A 185 17.25 -5.09 -14.75
N PHE A 186 17.21 -5.41 -16.05
CA PHE A 186 16.04 -5.12 -16.87
C PHE A 186 14.90 -6.13 -16.57
N PRO A 187 13.63 -5.71 -16.65
CA PRO A 187 12.50 -6.58 -16.32
C PRO A 187 12.42 -7.86 -17.15
N LEU A 188 12.71 -7.77 -18.45
CA LEU A 188 12.71 -8.93 -19.36
C LEU A 188 13.97 -9.81 -19.22
N GLU A 189 15.01 -9.31 -18.55
CA GLU A 189 16.27 -10.02 -18.32
C GLU A 189 16.28 -10.69 -16.93
N ARG A 190 15.60 -11.84 -16.82
CA ARG A 190 15.39 -12.52 -15.53
C ARG A 190 16.69 -12.98 -14.85
N TRP A 191 17.69 -13.36 -15.65
CA TRP A 191 18.89 -14.05 -15.18
C TRP A 191 20.18 -13.24 -15.34
N SER A 192 20.10 -12.06 -15.96
CA SER A 192 21.24 -11.19 -16.21
C SER A 192 21.06 -9.83 -15.56
N ARG A 193 22.20 -9.26 -15.16
CA ARG A 193 22.32 -7.83 -14.86
C ARG A 193 23.29 -7.25 -15.86
N LEU A 194 23.02 -6.04 -16.33
CA LEU A 194 23.98 -5.32 -17.13
C LEU A 194 25.25 -5.11 -16.28
N PRO A 195 26.41 -5.61 -16.72
CA PRO A 195 27.65 -5.48 -15.96
C PRO A 195 28.16 -4.04 -16.02
N GLY A 196 28.63 -3.53 -14.87
CA GLY A 196 29.21 -2.19 -14.76
C GLY A 196 28.20 -1.10 -14.39
N GLU A 197 28.72 0.12 -14.22
CA GLU A 197 27.96 1.28 -13.77
C GLU A 197 27.18 1.91 -14.94
N LEU A 198 25.84 1.99 -14.81
CA LEU A 198 25.02 2.83 -15.69
C LEU A 198 25.00 4.26 -15.13
N PRO A 199 25.24 5.29 -15.96
CA PRO A 199 25.01 6.68 -15.56
C PRO A 199 23.61 6.86 -14.96
N TRP A 200 23.49 7.69 -13.92
CA TRP A 200 22.22 7.87 -13.20
C TRP A 200 21.06 8.21 -14.14
N ILE A 201 21.29 9.06 -15.14
CA ILE A 201 20.25 9.47 -16.08
C ILE A 201 19.70 8.28 -16.88
N ASP A 202 20.56 7.36 -17.31
CA ASP A 202 20.18 6.17 -18.07
C ASP A 202 19.46 5.19 -17.16
N ARG A 203 19.99 4.97 -15.95
CA ARG A 203 19.35 4.15 -14.92
C ARG A 203 17.95 4.67 -14.60
N ARG A 204 17.81 5.96 -14.31
CA ARG A 204 16.54 6.64 -14.05
C ARG A 204 15.56 6.47 -15.21
N CYS A 205 16.04 6.55 -16.45
CA CYS A 205 15.23 6.27 -17.63
C CYS A 205 14.75 4.81 -17.66
N CYS A 206 15.62 3.83 -17.41
CA CYS A 206 15.29 2.41 -17.42
C CYS A 206 14.38 1.98 -16.26
N ILE A 207 14.39 2.67 -15.11
CA ILE A 207 13.44 2.45 -14.01
C ILE A 207 11.97 2.62 -14.47
N ASN A 208 11.73 3.42 -15.51
CA ASN A 208 10.39 3.59 -16.06
C ASN A 208 9.84 2.29 -16.69
N GLU A 209 10.69 1.39 -17.15
CA GLU A 209 10.26 0.07 -17.66
C GLU A 209 9.63 -0.76 -16.53
N TRP A 210 10.30 -0.82 -15.37
CA TRP A 210 9.75 -1.41 -14.14
C TRP A 210 8.47 -0.72 -13.68
N THR A 211 8.46 0.61 -13.74
CA THR A 211 7.30 1.43 -13.35
C THR A 211 6.07 1.10 -14.20
N ASN A 212 6.21 0.99 -15.52
CA ASN A 212 5.13 0.58 -16.41
C ASN A 212 4.57 -0.80 -16.03
N GLY A 213 5.44 -1.78 -15.76
CA GLY A 213 5.02 -3.12 -15.35
C GLY A 213 4.31 -3.15 -14.00
N PHE A 214 4.85 -2.48 -12.98
CA PHE A 214 4.18 -2.41 -11.67
C PHE A 214 2.87 -1.64 -11.72
N MET A 215 2.76 -0.60 -12.53
CA MET A 215 1.48 0.08 -12.75
C MET A 215 0.41 -0.89 -13.26
N TYR A 216 0.76 -1.76 -14.21
CA TYR A 216 -0.15 -2.78 -14.72
C TYR A 216 -0.52 -3.82 -13.66
N LEU A 217 0.47 -4.39 -12.97
CA LEU A 217 0.25 -5.40 -11.94
C LEU A 217 -0.60 -4.85 -10.77
N ILE A 218 -0.36 -3.61 -10.34
CA ILE A 218 -1.18 -2.95 -9.33
C ILE A 218 -2.63 -2.81 -9.80
N ARG A 219 -2.85 -2.38 -11.05
CA ARG A 219 -4.20 -2.22 -11.59
C ARG A 219 -4.94 -3.54 -11.70
N ARG A 220 -4.25 -4.57 -12.20
CA ARG A 220 -4.77 -5.94 -12.25
C ARG A 220 -5.21 -6.42 -10.87
N ASP A 221 -4.34 -6.28 -9.88
CA ASP A 221 -4.62 -6.73 -8.51
C ASP A 221 -5.77 -5.92 -7.85
N ILE A 222 -5.90 -4.62 -8.14
CA ILE A 222 -7.06 -3.82 -7.70
C ILE A 222 -8.34 -4.38 -8.31
N ASP A 223 -8.34 -4.70 -9.60
CA ASP A 223 -9.53 -5.19 -10.30
C ASP A 223 -9.97 -6.57 -9.76
N LEU A 224 -9.07 -7.35 -9.13
CA LEU A 224 -9.39 -8.60 -8.42
C LEU A 224 -10.04 -8.39 -7.04
N THR A 225 -9.90 -7.22 -6.41
CA THR A 225 -10.40 -6.95 -5.03
C THR A 225 -11.87 -6.48 -4.96
N GLU A 226 -12.59 -6.52 -6.08
CA GLU A 226 -14.02 -6.17 -6.22
C GLU A 226 -14.46 -4.97 -5.36
N ALA A 227 -15.34 -5.19 -4.37
CA ALA A 227 -16.00 -4.15 -3.57
C ALA A 227 -15.05 -3.37 -2.64
N GLN A 228 -13.90 -3.94 -2.29
CA GLN A 228 -12.93 -3.34 -1.36
C GLN A 228 -11.88 -2.50 -2.08
N GLY A 229 -11.69 -2.73 -3.38
CA GLY A 229 -10.76 -2.00 -4.25
C GLY A 229 -10.84 -0.48 -4.06
N PRO A 230 -12.02 0.16 -4.00
CA PRO A 230 -12.12 1.60 -3.81
C PRO A 230 -11.59 2.11 -2.47
N ILE A 231 -11.77 1.35 -1.38
CA ILE A 231 -11.30 1.74 -0.05
C ILE A 231 -9.78 1.53 0.05
N GLY A 232 -9.29 0.41 -0.48
CA GLY A 232 -7.85 0.18 -0.63
C GLY A 232 -7.18 1.29 -1.42
N CYS A 233 -7.74 1.62 -2.58
CA CYS A 233 -7.28 2.72 -3.42
C CYS A 233 -7.23 4.07 -2.69
N PHE A 234 -8.30 4.41 -1.95
CA PHE A 234 -8.34 5.63 -1.14
C PHE A 234 -7.21 5.66 -0.08
N ILE A 235 -7.00 4.55 0.64
CA ILE A 235 -6.00 4.49 1.71
C ILE A 235 -4.59 4.56 1.11
N TRP A 236 -4.27 3.78 0.07
CA TRP A 236 -2.95 3.82 -0.58
C TRP A 236 -2.65 5.19 -1.19
N SER A 237 -3.62 5.80 -1.87
CA SER A 237 -3.51 7.18 -2.38
C SER A 237 -3.27 8.18 -1.25
N SER A 238 -3.96 8.01 -0.12
CA SER A 238 -3.80 8.87 1.07
C SER A 238 -2.43 8.70 1.72
N CYS A 239 -1.91 7.48 1.83
CA CYS A 239 -0.59 7.21 2.38
C CYS A 239 0.52 7.86 1.54
N LEU A 240 0.44 7.74 0.20
CA LEU A 240 1.34 8.43 -0.72
C LEU A 240 1.25 9.96 -0.59
N LYS A 241 0.04 10.52 -0.48
CA LYS A 241 -0.17 11.96 -0.27
C LYS A 241 0.40 12.43 1.07
N VAL A 242 0.21 11.67 2.14
CA VAL A 242 0.78 11.93 3.48
C VAL A 242 2.31 11.87 3.45
N LEU A 243 2.88 10.87 2.77
CA LEU A 243 4.31 10.74 2.57
C LEU A 243 4.90 11.95 1.83
N ARG A 244 4.23 12.42 0.76
CA ARG A 244 4.63 13.66 0.05
C ARG A 244 4.62 14.88 0.97
N CYS A 245 3.55 15.09 1.73
CA CYS A 245 3.45 16.19 2.68
C CYS A 245 4.54 16.12 3.75
N SER A 246 4.87 14.91 4.21
CA SER A 246 5.93 14.68 5.18
C SER A 246 7.32 15.00 4.59
N LEU A 247 7.59 14.56 3.36
CA LEU A 247 8.89 14.70 2.69
C LEU A 247 9.17 16.08 2.10
N TYR A 248 8.14 16.90 1.87
CA TYR A 248 8.26 18.25 1.32
C TYR A 248 9.35 19.11 1.99
N ARG A 249 9.58 18.90 3.29
CA ARG A 249 10.54 19.67 4.10
C ARG A 249 11.98 19.17 4.03
N PHE A 250 12.20 17.97 3.50
CA PHE A 250 13.50 17.29 3.54
C PHE A 250 14.25 17.33 2.21
N ILE A 251 13.58 17.75 1.14
CA ILE A 251 14.18 17.87 -0.19
C ILE A 251 14.20 19.37 -0.56
N PRO A 252 15.32 20.08 -0.35
CA PRO A 252 15.41 21.51 -0.57
C PRO A 252 15.29 21.86 -2.06
N GLY A 253 14.79 23.07 -2.34
CA GLY A 253 14.72 23.62 -3.71
C GLY A 253 13.62 23.02 -4.59
N LYS A 254 12.79 22.12 -4.07
CA LYS A 254 11.64 21.55 -4.77
C LYS A 254 10.36 22.32 -4.40
N SER A 255 9.61 22.72 -5.40
CA SER A 255 8.27 23.27 -5.24
C SER A 255 7.25 22.15 -4.91
N PRO A 256 6.06 22.47 -4.38
CA PRO A 256 5.02 21.47 -4.14
C PRO A 256 4.60 20.69 -5.40
N GLU A 257 4.75 21.30 -6.58
CA GLU A 257 4.44 20.66 -7.85
C GLU A 257 5.50 19.61 -8.23
N ASP A 258 6.77 19.82 -7.89
CA ASP A 258 7.84 18.87 -8.16
C ASP A 258 7.64 17.54 -7.41
N PHE A 259 6.97 17.58 -6.24
CA PHE A 259 6.62 16.37 -5.48
C PHE A 259 5.56 15.49 -6.15
N LYS A 260 4.93 15.98 -7.23
CA LYS A 260 4.05 15.17 -8.08
C LYS A 260 4.84 14.35 -9.11
N ASP A 261 6.11 14.68 -9.35
CA ASP A 261 6.99 13.90 -10.23
C ASP A 261 7.24 12.51 -9.62
N ARG A 262 7.10 11.46 -10.44
CA ARG A 262 7.30 10.07 -10.03
C ARG A 262 8.74 9.78 -9.59
N ASN A 263 9.70 10.50 -10.15
CA ASN A 263 11.12 10.29 -9.90
C ASN A 263 11.65 11.10 -8.70
N VAL A 264 10.85 11.98 -8.10
CA VAL A 264 11.31 12.90 -7.05
C VAL A 264 11.95 12.18 -5.86
N TYR A 265 11.42 11.00 -5.48
CA TYR A 265 11.97 10.23 -4.36
C TYR A 265 13.26 9.51 -4.74
N ILE A 266 13.31 8.87 -5.91
CA ILE A 266 14.52 8.16 -6.33
C ILE A 266 15.68 9.12 -6.62
N ASP A 267 15.40 10.28 -7.23
CA ASP A 267 16.41 11.32 -7.46
C ASP A 267 16.92 11.85 -6.11
N ALA A 268 16.04 12.07 -5.13
CA ALA A 268 16.46 12.51 -3.81
C ALA A 268 17.24 11.43 -3.04
N ILE A 269 16.88 10.15 -3.17
CA ILE A 269 17.65 9.07 -2.55
C ILE A 269 19.06 9.02 -3.16
N HIS A 270 19.16 9.11 -4.49
CA HIS A 270 20.44 9.16 -5.21
C HIS A 270 21.30 10.36 -4.77
N ASP A 271 20.67 11.52 -4.54
CA ASP A 271 21.34 12.73 -4.07
C ASP A 271 21.71 12.70 -2.56
N GLY A 272 21.43 11.60 -1.86
CA GLY A 272 21.84 11.37 -0.47
C GLY A 272 20.85 11.86 0.60
N TYR A 273 19.57 12.04 0.26
CA TYR A 273 18.54 12.45 1.23
C TYR A 273 17.99 11.24 2.02
N ASP A 274 18.73 10.76 3.01
CA ASP A 274 18.38 9.59 3.86
C ASP A 274 16.99 9.68 4.52
N ALA A 275 16.50 10.90 4.77
CA ALA A 275 15.16 11.12 5.31
C ALA A 275 14.05 10.53 4.40
N VAL A 276 14.27 10.50 3.08
CA VAL A 276 13.34 9.88 2.12
C VAL A 276 13.22 8.39 2.37
N ILE A 277 14.36 7.70 2.53
CA ILE A 277 14.43 6.27 2.81
C ILE A 277 13.73 5.98 4.13
N SER A 278 14.12 6.69 5.20
CA SER A 278 13.57 6.48 6.54
C SER A 278 12.05 6.67 6.59
N HIS A 279 11.51 7.68 5.90
CA HIS A 279 10.06 7.88 5.86
C HIS A 279 9.33 6.80 5.05
N ILE A 280 9.90 6.36 3.92
CA ILE A 280 9.36 5.27 3.12
C ILE A 280 9.33 4.00 3.98
N GLU A 281 10.44 3.65 4.63
CA GLU A 281 10.55 2.46 5.48
C GLU A 281 9.57 2.52 6.66
N ASN A 282 9.50 3.65 7.37
CA ASN A 282 8.58 3.80 8.50
C ASN A 282 7.10 3.71 8.07
N MET A 283 6.73 4.29 6.93
CA MET A 283 5.37 4.11 6.38
C MET A 283 5.11 2.66 5.96
N THR A 284 6.12 2.00 5.37
CA THR A 284 6.06 0.59 4.95
C THR A 284 5.81 -0.31 6.16
N LEU A 285 6.62 -0.19 7.22
CA LEU A 285 6.47 -0.96 8.47
C LEU A 285 5.11 -0.72 9.12
N ALA A 286 4.61 0.52 9.06
CA ALA A 286 3.33 0.86 9.66
C ALA A 286 2.14 0.17 8.96
N ILE A 287 2.21 -0.03 7.64
CA ILE A 287 1.03 -0.38 6.83
C ILE A 287 1.08 -1.78 6.24
N VAL A 288 2.25 -2.35 5.95
CA VAL A 288 2.39 -3.59 5.15
C VAL A 288 1.48 -4.72 5.62
N GLU A 289 1.56 -5.13 6.89
CA GLU A 289 0.76 -6.22 7.48
C GLU A 289 -0.74 -5.88 7.65
N ALA A 290 -1.05 -4.58 7.70
CA ALA A 290 -2.42 -4.10 7.83
C ALA A 290 -3.10 -3.90 6.46
N GLY A 291 -2.31 -3.74 5.40
CA GLY A 291 -2.77 -3.25 4.11
C GLY A 291 -2.53 -4.18 2.93
N ILE A 292 -1.68 -5.20 3.03
CA ILE A 292 -1.42 -6.15 1.94
C ILE A 292 -1.60 -7.58 2.44
N GLU A 293 -2.26 -8.42 1.64
CA GLU A 293 -2.20 -9.88 1.77
C GLU A 293 -1.85 -10.54 0.45
N LEU A 294 -1.25 -11.72 0.51
CA LEU A 294 -0.97 -12.54 -0.68
C LEU A 294 -2.26 -13.24 -1.11
N TYR A 295 -2.58 -13.18 -2.41
CA TYR A 295 -3.54 -14.09 -3.02
C TYR A 295 -2.98 -15.51 -2.98
N VAL A 296 -3.68 -16.43 -2.32
CA VAL A 296 -3.27 -17.84 -2.23
C VAL A 296 -4.25 -18.67 -3.04
N ASP A 297 -3.76 -19.20 -4.16
CA ASP A 297 -4.46 -20.27 -4.88
C ASP A 297 -4.40 -21.57 -4.04
N PRO A 298 -5.47 -22.38 -3.97
CA PRO A 298 -5.43 -23.68 -3.29
C PRO A 298 -4.26 -24.59 -3.70
N ASP A 299 -3.80 -24.50 -4.94
CA ASP A 299 -2.73 -25.35 -5.49
C ASP A 299 -1.32 -24.75 -5.30
N ASP A 300 -1.24 -23.53 -4.78
CA ASP A 300 0.01 -22.79 -4.65
C ASP A 300 0.82 -23.27 -3.43
N PRO A 301 2.12 -23.63 -3.58
CA PRO A 301 2.94 -24.04 -2.44
C PRO A 301 3.07 -22.94 -1.40
N GLU A 302 3.06 -23.30 -0.11
CA GLU A 302 3.18 -22.34 0.98
C GLU A 302 4.54 -21.61 0.94
N ILE A 303 4.51 -20.29 1.06
CA ILE A 303 5.71 -19.47 1.20
C ILE A 303 6.01 -19.34 2.70
N PRO A 304 7.24 -19.65 3.18
CA PRO A 304 7.60 -19.47 4.58
C PRO A 304 7.32 -18.03 5.04
N GLY A 305 6.65 -17.88 6.19
CA GLY A 305 6.14 -16.58 6.65
C GLY A 305 7.19 -15.47 6.70
N ASN A 306 8.43 -15.78 7.10
CA ASN A 306 9.52 -14.79 7.10
C ASN A 306 9.88 -14.28 5.70
N LYS A 307 9.91 -15.17 4.70
CA LYS A 307 10.17 -14.80 3.30
C LYS A 307 9.00 -14.02 2.71
N LEU A 308 7.78 -14.41 3.06
CA LEU A 308 6.58 -13.70 2.64
C LEU A 308 6.59 -12.27 3.19
N ASN A 309 6.85 -12.09 4.48
CA ASN A 309 6.88 -10.77 5.11
C ASN A 309 7.95 -9.87 4.49
N GLU A 310 9.14 -10.40 4.20
CA GLU A 310 10.20 -9.64 3.50
C GLU A 310 9.76 -9.23 2.09
N ALA A 311 9.11 -10.13 1.35
CA ALA A 311 8.62 -9.86 0.01
C ALA A 311 7.50 -8.81 0.00
N LEU A 312 6.53 -8.91 0.92
CA LEU A 312 5.45 -7.93 1.09
C LEU A 312 5.99 -6.57 1.52
N PHE A 313 6.99 -6.56 2.40
CA PHE A 313 7.69 -5.34 2.80
C PHE A 313 8.31 -4.66 1.57
N ARG A 314 9.04 -5.42 0.74
CA ARG A 314 9.66 -4.89 -0.48
C ARG A 314 8.62 -4.38 -1.49
N ALA A 315 7.51 -5.10 -1.67
CA ALA A 315 6.40 -4.66 -2.52
C ALA A 315 5.83 -3.31 -2.06
N CYS A 316 5.50 -3.22 -0.77
CA CYS A 316 5.00 -2.00 -0.14
C CYS A 316 6.00 -0.83 -0.25
N GLN A 317 7.29 -1.10 -0.05
CA GLN A 317 8.36 -0.11 -0.21
C GLN A 317 8.42 0.40 -1.65
N ASN A 318 8.29 -0.48 -2.64
CA ASN A 318 8.24 -0.13 -4.06
C ASN A 318 7.00 0.70 -4.41
N PHE A 319 5.82 0.38 -3.87
CA PHE A 319 4.61 1.17 -4.04
C PHE A 319 4.81 2.63 -3.60
N PHE A 320 5.47 2.83 -2.45
CA PHE A 320 5.78 4.17 -1.96
C PHE A 320 6.89 4.87 -2.76
N ALA A 321 7.97 4.17 -3.08
CA ALA A 321 9.13 4.73 -3.78
C ALA A 321 8.81 5.15 -5.24
N MET A 322 7.89 4.44 -5.91
CA MET A 322 7.41 4.79 -7.26
C MET A 322 6.71 6.17 -7.30
N ASN A 323 6.20 6.66 -6.16
CA ASN A 323 5.51 7.95 -6.03
C ASN A 323 4.36 8.17 -7.03
N MET A 324 3.58 7.12 -7.34
CA MET A 324 2.48 7.18 -8.32
C MET A 324 1.11 6.94 -7.68
N PRO A 325 0.53 7.92 -6.95
CA PRO A 325 -0.81 7.77 -6.37
C PRO A 325 -1.91 7.58 -7.42
N LYS A 326 -1.64 7.95 -8.69
CA LYS A 326 -2.56 7.74 -9.81
C LYS A 326 -2.85 6.26 -10.08
N CYS A 327 -1.94 5.34 -9.73
CA CYS A 327 -2.18 3.89 -9.81
C CYS A 327 -3.42 3.45 -9.03
N PHE A 328 -3.71 4.18 -7.95
CA PHE A 328 -4.83 3.94 -7.06
C PHE A 328 -6.03 4.85 -7.39
N ASN A 329 -6.13 5.40 -8.61
CA ASN A 329 -7.35 6.08 -9.08
C ASN A 329 -8.30 5.05 -9.68
N ILE A 330 -9.61 5.15 -9.40
CA ILE A 330 -10.61 4.17 -9.86
C ILE A 330 -10.79 4.17 -11.37
N VAL A 331 -10.61 5.32 -12.01
CA VAL A 331 -10.82 5.52 -13.46
C VAL A 331 -9.51 5.77 -14.20
N MET A 332 -8.39 5.27 -13.68
CA MET A 332 -7.12 5.41 -14.35
C MET A 332 -7.15 4.71 -15.71
N ASP A 333 -6.99 5.47 -16.79
CA ASP A 333 -6.65 4.88 -18.08
C ASP A 333 -5.18 4.48 -18.06
N LEU A 334 -4.92 3.19 -17.86
CA LEU A 334 -3.57 2.67 -17.76
C LEU A 334 -2.76 2.95 -19.03
N ARG A 335 -3.35 2.75 -20.22
CA ARG A 335 -2.65 2.86 -21.51
C ARG A 335 -2.08 4.25 -21.72
N SER A 336 -2.85 5.30 -21.43
CA SER A 336 -2.35 6.69 -21.57
C SER A 336 -1.31 7.11 -20.52
N ASN A 337 -1.10 6.30 -19.48
CA ASN A 337 -0.11 6.57 -18.44
C ASN A 337 1.18 5.73 -18.59
N ILE A 338 1.21 4.76 -19.51
CA ILE A 338 2.42 4.02 -19.88
C ILE A 338 3.41 4.97 -20.56
N ILE A 339 4.67 4.89 -20.17
CA ILE A 339 5.75 5.68 -20.74
C ILE A 339 6.30 4.96 -21.97
N HIS A 340 6.41 5.69 -23.08
CA HIS A 340 7.00 5.21 -24.32
C HIS A 340 8.25 6.03 -24.69
N TYR A 341 9.17 5.42 -25.43
CA TYR A 341 10.14 6.18 -26.22
C TYR A 341 9.47 6.76 -27.46
N ASN A 342 10.08 7.81 -28.01
CA ASN A 342 9.52 8.56 -29.15
C ASN A 342 9.41 7.69 -30.41
N ASP A 343 10.30 6.71 -30.57
CA ASP A 343 10.40 5.79 -31.70
C ASP A 343 9.71 4.43 -31.45
N HIS A 344 8.81 4.36 -30.47
CA HIS A 344 8.09 3.12 -30.11
C HIS A 344 7.43 2.42 -31.31
N VAL A 345 6.93 3.18 -32.28
CA VAL A 345 6.28 2.63 -33.48
C VAL A 345 7.29 1.93 -34.38
N GLU A 346 8.52 2.42 -34.43
CA GLU A 346 9.58 1.85 -35.27
C GLU A 346 10.35 0.72 -34.55
N ASN A 347 10.56 0.84 -33.23
CA ASN A 347 11.34 -0.11 -32.42
C ASN A 347 10.58 -0.49 -31.11
N PRO A 348 9.45 -1.21 -31.19
CA PRO A 348 8.64 -1.54 -30.01
C PRO A 348 9.39 -2.39 -28.98
N GLU A 349 10.34 -3.24 -29.42
CA GLU A 349 11.16 -4.12 -28.58
C GLU A 349 12.20 -3.39 -27.74
N GLN A 350 12.50 -2.14 -28.09
CA GLN A 350 13.43 -1.26 -27.36
C GLN A 350 12.68 -0.28 -26.45
N CYS A 351 11.36 -0.19 -26.56
CA CYS A 351 10.55 0.75 -25.81
C CYS A 351 10.38 0.34 -24.34
N LEU A 352 10.29 1.33 -23.44
CA LEU A 352 9.99 1.14 -22.01
C LEU A 352 8.66 0.44 -21.73
N CYS A 353 7.75 0.36 -22.71
CA CYS A 353 6.47 -0.33 -22.55
C CYS A 353 6.57 -1.85 -22.72
N ARG A 354 7.70 -2.40 -23.21
CA ARG A 354 7.84 -3.82 -23.55
C ARG A 354 7.55 -4.77 -22.38
N PHE A 355 7.89 -4.37 -21.15
CA PHE A 355 7.57 -5.18 -19.97
C PHE A 355 6.06 -5.20 -19.68
N TYR A 356 5.39 -4.04 -19.79
CA TYR A 356 3.94 -3.96 -19.68
C TYR A 356 3.24 -4.79 -20.77
N GLU A 357 3.70 -4.68 -22.02
CA GLU A 357 3.14 -5.45 -23.14
C GLU A 357 3.30 -6.96 -22.89
N LYS A 358 4.48 -7.41 -22.46
CA LYS A 358 4.73 -8.82 -22.14
C LYS A 358 3.79 -9.34 -21.03
N LEU A 359 3.63 -8.58 -19.95
CA LEU A 359 2.71 -8.95 -18.86
C LEU A 359 1.25 -9.00 -19.34
N ARG A 360 0.86 -8.17 -20.31
CA ARG A 360 -0.49 -8.18 -20.88
C ARG A 360 -0.72 -9.40 -21.76
N GLU A 361 0.24 -9.73 -22.62
CA GLU A 361 0.20 -10.89 -23.51
C GLU A 361 0.17 -12.22 -22.75
N ASP A 362 1.03 -12.37 -21.71
CA ASP A 362 1.11 -13.58 -20.90
C ASP A 362 -0.24 -13.93 -20.23
N LEU A 363 -1.07 -12.91 -19.96
CA LEU A 363 -2.43 -13.08 -19.44
C LEU A 363 -3.41 -13.52 -20.52
N GLU A 364 -3.38 -12.91 -21.71
CA GLU A 364 -4.27 -13.27 -22.81
C GLU A 364 -4.07 -14.76 -23.22
N GLU A 365 -2.82 -15.24 -23.23
CA GLU A 365 -2.50 -16.65 -23.51
C GLU A 365 -2.98 -17.62 -22.40
N SER A 366 -3.04 -17.16 -21.14
CA SER A 366 -3.52 -17.97 -20.01
C SER A 366 -5.04 -18.20 -20.03
N PHE A 367 -5.81 -17.33 -20.71
CA PHE A 367 -7.26 -17.48 -20.88
C PHE A 367 -7.64 -18.25 -22.16
N ASP A 368 -6.77 -18.28 -23.16
CA ASP A 368 -7.03 -18.95 -24.45
C ASP A 368 -6.49 -20.40 -24.53
N SER A 369 -5.87 -20.92 -23.48
CA SER A 369 -5.43 -22.32 -23.43
C SER A 369 -6.62 -23.24 -23.10
N PRO A 370 -7.16 -24.04 -24.05
CA PRO A 370 -8.09 -25.09 -23.70
C PRO A 370 -7.32 -26.09 -22.85
N GLN A 371 -7.84 -26.44 -21.67
CA GLN A 371 -7.40 -27.65 -20.97
C GLN A 371 -7.64 -28.83 -21.91
N MET A 372 -6.60 -29.23 -22.65
CA MET A 372 -6.59 -30.54 -23.28
C MET A 372 -6.42 -31.54 -22.14
N ASP A 373 -7.55 -32.15 -21.79
CA ASP A 373 -7.61 -33.41 -21.07
C ASP A 373 -6.71 -34.43 -21.79
N GLU A 374 -5.45 -34.53 -21.38
CA GLU A 374 -4.64 -35.73 -21.61
C GLU A 374 -5.10 -36.80 -20.62
N SER A 375 -6.33 -37.28 -20.81
CA SER A 375 -6.78 -38.53 -20.23
C SER A 375 -6.96 -39.57 -21.33
N SER A 376 -6.29 -40.71 -21.12
CA SER A 376 -6.41 -41.99 -21.83
C SER A 376 -5.84 -42.09 -23.25
N ASN A 377 -4.61 -42.58 -23.33
CA ASN A 377 -4.36 -43.90 -23.93
C ASN A 377 -2.96 -44.42 -23.59
N GLN A 378 -2.90 -45.25 -22.55
CA GLN A 378 -1.85 -46.25 -22.40
C GLN A 378 -2.36 -47.62 -22.91
N PRO A 379 -1.44 -48.54 -23.27
CA PRO A 379 -1.61 -49.49 -24.35
C PRO A 379 -2.27 -50.80 -23.89
N GLN A 380 -3.02 -51.45 -24.78
CA GLN A 380 -3.33 -52.87 -24.64
C GLN A 380 -2.58 -53.67 -25.71
N MET A 381 -1.63 -54.44 -25.20
CA MET A 381 -0.98 -55.59 -25.82
C MET A 381 -1.90 -56.82 -25.75
N GLU A 382 -1.67 -57.76 -26.68
CA GLU A 382 -2.09 -59.19 -26.71
C GLU A 382 -3.57 -59.43 -27.07
N GLU A 383 -3.95 -60.29 -28.03
CA GLU A 383 -3.36 -61.50 -28.64
C GLU A 383 -3.61 -61.56 -30.17
#